data_AF-A0AAW4XC13-F1
#
_entry.id   AF-A0AAW4XC13-F1
#
_cell.length_a   1.000
_cell.length_b   1.000
_cell.length_c   1.000
_cell.angle_alpha   90.00
_cell.angle_beta   90.00
_cell.angle_gamma   90.00
#
_symmetry.space_group_name_H-M   'P 1'
#
loop_
_entity.id
_entity.type
_entity.pdbx_description
1 polymer ?
#
loop_
_entity_poly.entity_id
_entity_poly.type
_entity_poly.pdbx_seq_one_letter_code
_entity_poly.pdbx_strand_id
1 'polypeptide(L)'
;MTQPTGNSNHLTTDVTTMEVVAGQLQDSRAELDAILGRLTGVVQSAPSVWRSRSAEQFAGIMERWNVNHTKLSNALDELAEAVRTSGRSYAAAEDQQAQSLSAIDPDGGSVLNGSFT
;
A
#
# COMPACT_ATOMS: atom_id res chain seq x y z
N MET A 1 35.48 -8.62 13.24
CA MET A 1 34.58 -9.42 12.38
C MET A 1 33.15 -8.96 12.67
N THR A 2 32.70 -7.90 12.00
CA THR A 2 31.33 -7.38 12.15
C THR A 2 30.52 -7.93 11.00
N GLN A 3 29.59 -8.82 11.34
CA GLN A 3 28.73 -9.54 10.41
C GLN A 3 27.66 -8.57 9.85
N PRO A 4 27.47 -8.42 8.53
CA PRO A 4 26.33 -7.70 7.97
C PRO A 4 25.18 -8.69 7.75
N THR A 5 24.59 -9.20 8.83
CA THR A 5 23.45 -10.15 8.77
C THR A 5 22.14 -9.56 9.28
N GLY A 6 22.15 -8.33 9.81
CA GLY A 6 20.93 -7.65 10.29
C GLY A 6 20.05 -7.09 9.18
N ASN A 7 20.64 -6.76 8.03
CA ASN A 7 20.03 -5.91 6.99
C ASN A 7 19.01 -6.71 6.16
N SER A 8 19.37 -7.94 5.74
CA SER A 8 18.54 -8.77 4.87
C SER A 8 17.25 -9.26 5.56
N ASN A 9 17.33 -9.57 6.86
CA ASN A 9 16.17 -9.92 7.67
C ASN A 9 15.25 -8.71 7.88
N HIS A 10 15.81 -7.52 8.06
CA HIS A 10 15.05 -6.27 8.18
C HIS A 10 14.31 -5.96 6.88
N LEU A 11 14.99 -6.03 5.73
CA LEU A 11 14.38 -5.82 4.42
C LEU A 11 13.21 -6.77 4.14
N THR A 12 13.41 -8.07 4.40
CA THR A 12 12.36 -9.07 4.25
C THR A 12 11.16 -8.76 5.15
N THR A 13 11.42 -8.26 6.37
CA THR A 13 10.38 -7.87 7.33
C THR A 13 9.61 -6.62 6.87
N ASP A 14 10.32 -5.60 6.35
CA ASP A 14 9.71 -4.35 5.88
C ASP A 14 8.83 -4.58 4.65
N VAL A 15 9.34 -5.32 3.65
CA VAL A 15 8.57 -5.68 2.46
C VAL A 15 7.33 -6.49 2.83
N THR A 16 7.47 -7.47 3.73
CA THR A 16 6.32 -8.26 4.22
C THR A 16 5.30 -7.38 4.93
N THR A 17 5.75 -6.41 5.73
CA THR A 17 4.87 -5.47 6.43
C THR A 17 4.11 -4.59 5.43
N MET A 18 4.77 -4.11 4.37
CA MET A 18 4.14 -3.29 3.33
C MET A 18 3.11 -4.09 2.52
N GLU A 19 3.37 -5.37 2.21
CA GLU A 19 2.37 -6.24 1.58
C GLU A 19 1.15 -6.48 2.48
N VAL A 20 1.37 -6.66 3.79
CA VAL A 20 0.27 -6.78 4.77
C VAL A 20 -0.57 -5.50 4.80
N VAL A 21 0.07 -4.32 4.83
CA VAL A 21 -0.64 -3.03 4.81
C VAL A 21 -1.43 -2.85 3.51
N ALA A 22 -0.85 -3.20 2.36
CA ALA A 22 -1.55 -3.14 1.08
C ALA A 22 -2.77 -4.07 1.06
N GLY A 23 -2.67 -5.27 1.64
CA GLY A 23 -3.79 -6.19 1.82
C GLY A 23 -4.90 -5.58 2.70
N GLN A 24 -4.54 -5.00 3.84
CA GLN A 24 -5.51 -4.34 4.75
C GLN A 24 -6.28 -3.19 4.08
N LEU A 25 -5.61 -2.43 3.21
CA LEU A 25 -6.25 -1.36 2.43
C LEU A 25 -7.26 -1.92 1.42
N GLN A 26 -6.96 -3.06 0.80
CA GLN A 26 -7.87 -3.75 -0.10
C GLN A 26 -9.07 -4.35 0.66
N ASP A 27 -8.84 -4.92 1.84
CA ASP A 27 -9.92 -5.43 2.69
C ASP A 27 -10.85 -4.30 3.13
N SER A 28 -10.28 -3.16 3.54
CA SER A 28 -11.05 -1.97 3.90
C SER A 28 -11.88 -1.44 2.74
N ARG A 29 -11.33 -1.45 1.51
CA ARG A 29 -12.09 -1.12 0.30
C ARG A 29 -13.26 -2.08 0.10
N ALA A 30 -13.03 -3.39 0.20
CA ALA A 30 -14.07 -4.39 0.01
C ALA A 30 -15.20 -4.26 1.05
N GLU A 31 -14.87 -3.95 2.31
CA GLU A 31 -15.84 -3.67 3.36
C GLU A 31 -16.68 -2.43 3.04
N LEU A 32 -16.03 -1.35 2.60
CA LEU A 32 -16.72 -0.13 2.16
C LEU A 32 -17.67 -0.43 0.99
N ASP A 33 -17.23 -1.18 -0.02
CA ASP A 33 -18.06 -1.58 -1.16
C ASP A 33 -19.30 -2.37 -0.70
N ALA A 34 -19.14 -3.27 0.26
CA ALA A 34 -20.24 -4.07 0.82
C ALA A 34 -21.25 -3.21 1.60
N ILE A 35 -20.77 -2.30 2.46
CA ILE A 35 -21.62 -1.36 3.21
C ILE A 35 -22.43 -0.49 2.24
N LEU A 36 -21.80 -0.05 1.15
CA LEU A 36 -22.40 0.80 0.15
C LEU A 36 -23.45 0.09 -0.70
N GLY A 37 -23.17 -1.15 -1.11
CA GLY A 37 -24.15 -2.01 -1.77
C GLY A 37 -25.39 -2.20 -0.90
N ARG A 38 -25.19 -2.40 0.40
CA ARG A 38 -26.29 -2.52 1.37
C ARG A 38 -27.11 -1.24 1.49
N LEU A 39 -26.45 -0.09 1.64
CA LEU A 39 -27.13 1.20 1.73
C LEU A 39 -27.98 1.46 0.48
N THR A 40 -27.41 1.19 -0.70
CA THR A 40 -28.10 1.32 -1.98
C THR A 40 -29.33 0.41 -2.07
N GLY A 41 -29.22 -0.83 -1.59
CA GLY A 41 -30.34 -1.77 -1.55
C GLY A 41 -31.48 -1.29 -0.64
N VAL A 42 -31.14 -0.83 0.58
CA VAL A 42 -32.11 -0.27 1.54
C VAL A 42 -32.84 0.93 0.92
N VAL A 43 -32.08 1.81 0.29
CA VAL A 43 -32.58 2.99 -0.41
C VAL A 43 -33.57 2.62 -1.52
N GLN A 44 -33.23 1.69 -2.41
CA GLN A 44 -34.09 1.30 -3.52
C GLN A 44 -35.38 0.64 -3.02
N SER A 45 -35.32 -0.06 -1.89
CA SER A 45 -36.46 -0.75 -1.28
C SER A 45 -37.50 0.18 -0.64
N ALA A 46 -37.29 1.50 -0.60
CA ALA A 46 -38.19 2.45 0.05
C ALA A 46 -39.25 3.05 -0.93
N PRO A 47 -40.48 2.50 -1.02
CA PRO A 47 -41.50 2.90 -2.00
C PRO A 47 -42.06 4.33 -1.83
N SER A 48 -41.79 4.98 -0.70
CA SER A 48 -42.17 6.37 -0.40
C SER A 48 -41.22 7.41 -0.99
N VAL A 49 -39.96 7.05 -1.26
CA VAL A 49 -38.93 7.94 -1.83
C VAL A 49 -39.20 8.26 -3.30
N TRP A 50 -39.80 7.32 -4.03
CA TRP A 50 -40.01 7.40 -5.48
C TRP A 50 -41.27 8.17 -5.92
N ARG A 51 -42.14 8.58 -4.99
CA ARG A 51 -43.50 9.09 -5.33
C ARG A 51 -43.69 10.61 -5.27
N SER A 52 -42.67 11.42 -5.00
CA SER A 52 -42.84 12.87 -4.81
C SER A 52 -41.67 13.72 -5.33
N ARG A 53 -41.77 15.06 -5.21
CA ARG A 53 -40.66 16.01 -5.47
C ARG A 53 -39.37 15.69 -4.71
N SER A 54 -39.42 14.83 -3.68
CA SER A 54 -38.23 14.30 -3.01
C SER A 54 -37.41 13.34 -3.89
N ALA A 55 -37.99 12.77 -4.95
CA ALA A 55 -37.31 11.81 -5.82
C ALA A 55 -36.13 12.43 -6.61
N GLU A 56 -36.24 13.67 -7.10
CA GLU A 56 -35.15 14.36 -7.79
C GLU A 56 -33.98 14.70 -6.85
N GLN A 57 -34.28 15.25 -5.67
CA GLN A 57 -33.25 15.49 -4.65
C GLN A 57 -32.56 14.20 -4.23
N PHE A 58 -33.34 13.12 -4.14
CA PHE A 58 -32.81 11.80 -3.83
C PHE A 58 -31.89 11.26 -4.94
N ALA A 59 -32.28 11.41 -6.20
CA ALA A 59 -31.45 11.04 -7.36
C ALA A 59 -30.12 11.80 -7.35
N GLY A 60 -30.13 13.10 -7.07
CA GLY A 60 -28.92 13.91 -6.96
C GLY A 60 -28.02 13.53 -5.77
N ILE A 61 -28.61 13.07 -4.66
CA ILE A 61 -27.83 12.51 -3.53
C ILE A 61 -27.19 11.19 -3.94
N MET A 62 -27.93 10.30 -4.60
CA MET A 62 -27.42 9.00 -5.06
C MET A 62 -26.31 9.16 -6.10
N GLU A 63 -26.45 10.10 -7.03
CA GLU A 63 -25.40 10.41 -8.00
C GLU A 63 -24.13 10.92 -7.31
N ARG A 64 -24.26 11.91 -6.43
CA ARG A 64 -23.10 12.44 -5.67
C ARG A 64 -22.47 11.38 -4.78
N TRP A 65 -23.28 10.49 -4.21
CA TRP A 65 -22.83 9.37 -3.40
C TRP A 65 -22.02 8.36 -4.22
N ASN A 66 -22.51 7.95 -5.39
CA ASN A 66 -21.78 7.07 -6.30
C ASN A 66 -20.44 7.69 -6.73
N VAL A 67 -20.44 8.98 -7.06
CA VAL A 67 -19.20 9.70 -7.39
C VAL A 67 -18.20 9.67 -6.23
N ASN A 68 -18.65 9.93 -5.00
CA ASN A 68 -17.79 9.91 -3.82
C ASN A 68 -17.27 8.51 -3.51
N HIS A 69 -18.10 7.48 -3.73
CA HIS A 69 -17.70 6.09 -3.60
C HIS A 69 -16.58 5.72 -4.57
N THR A 70 -16.77 5.96 -5.86
CA THR A 70 -15.75 5.68 -6.88
C THR A 70 -14.44 6.39 -6.55
N LYS A 71 -14.50 7.66 -6.12
CA LYS A 71 -13.30 8.40 -5.69
C LYS A 71 -12.58 7.74 -4.53
N LEU A 72 -13.31 7.33 -3.49
CA LEU A 72 -12.72 6.69 -2.33
C LEU A 72 -12.13 5.33 -2.66
N SER A 73 -12.85 4.49 -3.42
CA SER A 73 -12.36 3.20 -3.89
C SER A 73 -11.06 3.35 -4.69
N ASN A 74 -11.02 4.30 -5.62
CA ASN A 74 -9.83 4.56 -6.44
C ASN A 74 -8.67 5.04 -5.57
N ALA A 75 -8.91 5.94 -4.61
CA ALA A 75 -7.88 6.42 -3.70
C ALA A 75 -7.29 5.30 -2.83
N LEU A 76 -8.11 4.34 -2.38
CA LEU A 76 -7.64 3.18 -1.63
C LEU A 76 -6.81 2.23 -2.49
N ASP A 77 -7.19 2.02 -3.76
CA ASP A 77 -6.39 1.24 -4.71
C ASP A 77 -5.05 1.89 -5.01
N GLU A 78 -5.06 3.19 -5.28
CA GLU A 78 -3.86 3.98 -5.53
C GLU A 78 -2.93 3.93 -4.32
N LEU A 79 -3.46 4.04 -3.10
CA LEU A 79 -2.67 3.94 -1.88
C LEU A 79 -2.08 2.53 -1.70
N ALA A 80 -2.86 1.48 -1.95
CA ALA A 80 -2.36 0.10 -1.87
C ALA A 80 -1.22 -0.14 -2.87
N GLU A 81 -1.36 0.36 -4.11
CA GLU A 81 -0.31 0.25 -5.12
C GLU A 81 0.92 1.11 -4.81
N ALA A 82 0.72 2.30 -4.24
CA ALA A 82 1.79 3.16 -3.78
C ALA A 82 2.61 2.45 -2.68
N VAL A 83 1.96 1.82 -1.70
CA VAL A 83 2.63 1.05 -0.64
C VAL A 83 3.46 -0.10 -1.22
N ARG A 84 2.92 -0.88 -2.17
CA ARG A 84 3.68 -1.95 -2.85
C ARG A 84 4.85 -1.42 -3.65
N THR A 85 4.65 -0.33 -4.37
CA THR A 85 5.69 0.29 -5.19
C THR A 85 6.81 0.84 -4.32
N SER A 86 6.48 1.53 -3.22
CA SER A 86 7.46 1.97 -2.23
C SER A 86 8.24 0.79 -1.66
N GLY A 87 7.57 -0.30 -1.26
CA GLY A 87 8.28 -1.48 -0.72
C GLY A 87 9.26 -2.11 -1.70
N ARG A 88 8.85 -2.28 -2.96
CA ARG A 88 9.76 -2.77 -4.02
C ARG A 88 10.92 -1.80 -4.29
N SER A 89 10.66 -0.50 -4.26
CA SER A 89 11.70 0.53 -4.45
C SER A 89 12.72 0.54 -3.31
N TYR A 90 12.27 0.39 -2.05
CA TYR A 90 13.16 0.30 -0.90
C TYR A 90 14.05 -0.96 -0.99
N ALA A 91 13.47 -2.10 -1.35
CA ALA A 91 14.24 -3.34 -1.56
C ALA A 91 15.32 -3.18 -2.65
N ALA A 92 14.97 -2.59 -3.79
CA ALA A 92 15.93 -2.39 -4.88
C ALA A 92 17.07 -1.43 -4.51
N ALA A 93 16.77 -0.34 -3.78
CA ALA A 93 17.78 0.63 -3.35
C ALA A 93 18.77 0.04 -2.35
N GLU A 94 18.30 -0.79 -1.41
CA GLU A 94 19.17 -1.46 -0.46
C GLU A 94 20.04 -2.56 -1.09
N ASP A 95 19.50 -3.34 -2.04
CA ASP A 95 20.28 -4.33 -2.79
C ASP A 95 21.44 -3.68 -3.56
N GLN A 96 21.19 -2.53 -4.19
CA GLN A 96 22.21 -1.74 -4.87
C GLN A 96 23.28 -1.25 -3.88
N GLN A 97 22.89 -0.81 -2.69
CA GLN A 97 23.82 -0.35 -1.67
C GLN A 97 24.66 -1.51 -1.10
N ALA A 98 24.08 -2.68 -0.88
CA ALA A 98 24.79 -3.88 -0.45
C ALA A 98 25.82 -4.35 -1.49
N GLN A 99 25.45 -4.36 -2.77
CA GLN A 99 26.37 -4.65 -3.87
C GLN A 99 27.51 -3.64 -3.96
N SER A 100 27.19 -2.35 -3.80
CA SER A 100 28.21 -1.28 -3.80
C SER A 100 29.18 -1.43 -2.64
N LEU A 101 28.71 -1.76 -1.43
CA LEU A 101 29.57 -2.04 -0.28
C LEU A 101 30.47 -3.26 -0.55
N SER A 102 29.90 -4.35 -1.06
CA SER A 102 30.68 -5.56 -1.39
C SER A 102 31.73 -5.31 -2.49
N ALA A 103 31.46 -4.38 -3.41
CA ALA A 103 32.40 -3.97 -4.45
C ALA A 103 33.50 -3.02 -3.95
N ILE A 104 33.28 -2.33 -2.82
CA ILE A 104 34.26 -1.47 -2.14
C ILE A 104 35.13 -2.28 -1.16
N ASP A 105 34.62 -3.41 -0.64
CA ASP A 105 35.33 -4.32 0.27
C ASP A 105 35.83 -5.67 -0.34
N PRO A 106 36.38 -5.74 -1.57
CA PRO A 106 37.01 -6.96 -2.07
C PRO A 106 38.44 -7.16 -1.56
N ASP A 107 39.08 -6.13 -0.98
CA ASP A 107 40.51 -6.08 -0.63
C ASP A 107 40.81 -5.73 0.85
N GLY A 108 39.78 -5.64 1.72
CA GLY A 108 39.90 -5.22 3.13
C GLY A 108 40.78 -6.10 4.03
N GLY A 109 41.32 -7.21 3.52
CA GLY A 109 42.25 -8.09 4.22
C GLY A 109 43.74 -7.84 3.96
N SER A 110 44.10 -7.00 2.97
CA SER A 110 45.50 -6.92 2.49
C SER A 110 46.30 -5.72 3.03
N VAL A 111 45.63 -4.69 3.57
CA VAL A 111 46.29 -3.44 4.01
C VAL A 111 46.84 -3.47 5.44
N LEU A 112 46.65 -4.57 6.20
CA LEU A 112 47.17 -4.71 7.57
C LEU A 112 48.46 -5.54 7.67
N ASN A 113 49.02 -5.99 6.54
CA ASN A 113 50.33 -6.65 6.49
C ASN A 113 51.45 -5.67 6.06
N GLY A 114 51.42 -4.45 6.61
CA GLY A 114 52.57 -3.56 6.60
C GLY A 114 53.48 -3.93 7.76
N SER A 115 54.56 -4.65 7.48
CA SER A 115 55.64 -4.93 8.43
C SER A 115 56.20 -3.63 8.98
N PHE A 116 55.89 -3.31 10.24
CA PHE A 116 56.68 -2.37 11.02
C PHE A 116 57.88 -3.16 11.57
N THR A 117 59.05 -2.79 11.07
CA THR A 117 60.37 -3.11 11.63
C THR A 117 60.45 -2.76 13.11
#